data_AF-A0A7S4C054-F1
#
_entry.id   AF-A0A7S4C054-F1
#
_cell.length_a   1.000
_cell.length_b   1.000
_cell.length_c   1.000
_cell.angle_alpha   90.00
_cell.angle_beta   90.00
_cell.angle_gamma   90.00
#
_symmetry.space_group_name_H-M   'P 1'
#
loop_
_entity.id
_entity.type
_entity.pdbx_description
1 polymer ?
#
loop_
_entity_poly.entity_id
_entity_poly.type
_entity_poly.pdbx_seq_one_letter_code
_entity_poly.pdbx_strand_id
1 'polypeptide(L)'
;RGAVGARLAALEAGRLRVLSHLLRRTSVSFEICEALELISRNSELARVFGIDLYSVLTRGSQYRVESMLLRLAKTQHYVLPSPTKSQVASQPSLEALPLILEPQGRLYTSPVVVLDFRSLYPSIVIGYNYCYSSCLGPLRSLKGIADPGSTERRRQRQGQEQEQQQQQ
;
A
#
# COMPACT_ATOMS: atom_id res chain seq x y z
N ARG A 1 46.00 -52.91 11.84
CA ARG A 1 45.83 -52.17 10.55
C ARG A 1 44.36 -52.03 10.12
N GLY A 2 43.44 -52.98 10.41
CA GLY A 2 42.03 -52.90 9.99
C GLY A 2 41.15 -51.82 10.66
N ALA A 3 41.32 -51.55 11.97
CA ALA A 3 40.45 -50.60 12.69
C ALA A 3 40.65 -49.13 12.29
N VAL A 4 41.87 -48.73 11.91
CA VAL A 4 42.18 -47.37 11.45
C VAL A 4 41.62 -47.12 10.05
N GLY A 5 41.71 -48.11 9.16
CA GLY A 5 41.12 -48.05 7.81
C GLY A 5 39.59 -47.98 7.83
N ALA A 6 38.93 -48.76 8.70
CA ALA A 6 37.47 -48.69 8.88
C ALA A 6 37.00 -47.33 9.43
N ARG A 7 37.77 -46.73 10.34
CA ARG A 7 37.47 -45.41 10.91
C ARG A 7 37.67 -44.27 9.90
N LEU A 8 38.72 -44.37 9.07
CA LEU A 8 38.91 -43.46 7.92
C LEU A 8 37.75 -43.57 6.94
N ALA A 9 37.38 -44.78 6.50
CA ALA A 9 36.26 -45.01 5.58
C ALA A 9 34.90 -44.50 6.13
N ALA A 10 34.65 -44.68 7.43
CA ALA A 10 33.44 -44.14 8.09
C ALA A 10 33.42 -42.61 8.14
N LEU A 11 34.58 -41.97 8.34
CA LEU A 11 34.75 -40.52 8.24
C LEU A 11 34.48 -40.04 6.81
N GLU A 12 34.97 -40.75 5.79
CA GLU A 12 34.71 -40.39 4.38
C GLU A 12 33.22 -40.53 4.02
N ALA A 13 32.57 -41.61 4.45
CA ALA A 13 31.13 -41.81 4.28
C ALA A 13 30.30 -40.74 5.02
N GLY A 14 30.76 -40.30 6.20
CA GLY A 14 30.19 -39.16 6.92
C GLY A 14 30.28 -37.85 6.12
N ARG A 15 31.46 -37.54 5.57
CA ARG A 15 31.68 -36.34 4.74
C ARG A 15 30.80 -36.35 3.49
N LEU A 16 30.71 -37.48 2.79
CA LEU A 16 29.87 -37.62 1.59
C LEU A 16 28.40 -37.37 1.90
N ARG A 17 27.87 -37.92 3.00
CA ARG A 17 26.48 -37.66 3.42
C ARG A 17 26.21 -36.18 3.70
N VAL A 18 27.14 -35.49 4.34
CA VAL A 18 27.03 -34.04 4.59
C VAL A 18 27.04 -33.26 3.27
N LEU A 19 27.95 -33.59 2.36
CA LEU A 19 28.01 -32.97 1.03
C LEU A 19 26.72 -33.18 0.23
N SER A 20 26.20 -34.41 0.18
CA SER A 20 24.91 -34.70 -0.47
C SER A 20 23.75 -33.93 0.18
N HIS A 21 23.74 -33.80 1.50
CA HIS A 21 22.72 -33.03 2.20
C HIS A 21 22.79 -31.54 1.85
N LEU A 22 23.98 -30.94 1.82
CA LEU A 22 24.18 -29.54 1.44
C LEU A 22 23.79 -29.30 -0.02
N LEU A 23 24.22 -30.17 -0.94
CA LEU A 23 23.83 -30.11 -2.36
C LEU A 23 22.32 -30.18 -2.54
N ARG A 24 21.66 -31.09 -1.83
CA ARG A 24 20.20 -31.20 -1.86
C ARG A 24 19.54 -29.92 -1.35
N ARG A 25 20.05 -29.34 -0.26
CA ARG A 25 19.52 -28.08 0.29
C ARG A 25 19.69 -26.91 -0.70
N THR A 26 20.84 -26.78 -1.34
CA THR A 26 21.06 -25.73 -2.34
C THR A 26 20.22 -25.92 -3.59
N SER A 27 20.05 -27.17 -4.05
CA SER A 27 19.17 -27.49 -5.20
C SER A 27 17.73 -27.10 -4.91
N VAL A 28 17.20 -27.53 -3.76
CA VAL A 28 15.82 -27.20 -3.37
C VAL A 28 15.63 -25.68 -3.20
N SER A 29 16.60 -24.98 -2.61
CA SER A 29 16.53 -23.51 -2.53
C SER A 29 16.47 -22.85 -3.90
N PHE A 30 17.25 -23.35 -4.87
CA PHE A 30 17.24 -22.83 -6.23
C PHE A 30 15.92 -23.16 -6.96
N GLU A 31 15.43 -24.40 -6.84
CA GLU A 31 14.15 -24.83 -7.39
C GLU A 31 12.98 -24.00 -6.83
N ILE A 32 13.00 -23.64 -5.55
CA ILE A 32 12.02 -22.73 -4.95
C ILE A 32 12.12 -21.33 -5.57
N CYS A 33 13.33 -20.79 -5.74
CA CYS A 33 13.52 -19.47 -6.34
C CYS A 33 13.00 -19.41 -7.78
N GLU A 34 13.25 -20.46 -8.57
CA GLU A 34 12.75 -20.61 -9.94
C GLU A 34 11.23 -20.77 -9.98
N ALA A 35 10.66 -21.65 -9.15
CA ALA A 35 9.22 -21.89 -9.10
C ALA A 35 8.40 -20.67 -8.67
N LEU A 36 9.00 -19.78 -7.86
CA LEU A 36 8.41 -18.50 -7.45
C LEU A 36 8.70 -17.36 -8.43
N GLU A 37 9.48 -17.63 -9.49
CA GLU A 37 9.95 -16.67 -10.48
C GLU A 37 10.58 -15.42 -9.83
N LEU A 38 11.34 -15.62 -8.74
CA LEU A 38 11.76 -14.51 -7.88
C LEU A 38 12.53 -13.44 -8.64
N ILE A 39 13.39 -13.81 -9.59
CA ILE A 39 14.18 -12.83 -10.35
C ILE A 39 13.33 -12.20 -11.46
N SER A 40 12.69 -13.01 -12.29
CA SER A 40 11.92 -12.56 -13.46
C SER A 40 10.76 -11.65 -13.07
N ARG A 41 9.92 -12.09 -12.13
CA ARG A 41 8.76 -11.32 -11.66
C ARG A 41 9.17 -10.00 -11.01
N ASN A 42 10.18 -10.02 -10.13
CA ASN A 42 10.61 -8.79 -9.47
C ASN A 42 11.34 -7.84 -10.43
N SER A 43 11.99 -8.35 -11.47
CA SER A 43 12.61 -7.52 -12.53
C SER A 43 11.55 -6.78 -13.34
N GLU A 44 10.45 -7.43 -13.70
CA GLU A 44 9.33 -6.76 -14.37
C GLU A 44 8.67 -5.71 -13.47
N LEU A 45 8.47 -6.03 -12.19
CA LEU A 45 7.96 -5.05 -11.22
C LEU A 45 8.91 -3.85 -11.08
N ALA A 46 10.23 -4.06 -11.06
CA ALA A 46 11.22 -2.99 -11.01
C ALA A 46 11.08 -2.03 -12.20
N ARG A 47 10.90 -2.58 -13.41
CA ARG A 47 10.66 -1.79 -14.64
C ARG A 47 9.35 -1.01 -14.59
N VAL A 48 8.27 -1.64 -14.11
CA VAL A 48 6.94 -1.01 -13.98
C VAL A 48 6.95 0.14 -12.96
N PHE A 49 7.49 -0.10 -11.76
CA PHE A 49 7.57 0.93 -10.70
C PHE A 49 8.64 1.99 -10.97
N GLY A 50 9.65 1.67 -11.79
CA GLY A 50 10.79 2.54 -12.06
C GLY A 50 11.71 2.66 -10.85
N ILE A 51 11.99 1.53 -10.17
CA ILE A 51 12.87 1.43 -8.99
C ILE A 51 13.86 0.27 -9.18
N ASP A 52 14.90 0.20 -8.36
CA ASP A 52 15.85 -0.92 -8.41
C ASP A 52 15.24 -2.23 -7.90
N LEU A 53 15.80 -3.36 -8.36
CA LEU A 53 15.31 -4.70 -8.03
C LEU A 53 15.33 -4.97 -6.52
N TYR A 54 16.34 -4.50 -5.81
CA TYR A 54 16.47 -4.71 -4.37
C TYR A 54 15.37 -3.94 -3.60
N SER A 55 15.02 -2.73 -4.05
CA SER A 55 13.91 -1.97 -3.51
C SER A 55 12.55 -2.62 -3.74
N VAL A 56 12.35 -3.38 -4.84
CA VAL A 56 11.11 -4.16 -5.02
C VAL A 56 10.95 -5.18 -3.88
N LEU A 57 12.03 -5.84 -3.46
CA LEU A 57 12.02 -6.86 -2.42
C LEU A 57 11.91 -6.29 -1.01
N THR A 58 12.56 -5.15 -0.75
CA THR A 58 12.77 -4.65 0.61
C THR A 58 11.87 -3.47 0.99
N ARG A 59 11.37 -2.70 0.01
CA ARG A 59 10.57 -1.50 0.26
C ARG A 59 9.07 -1.80 0.15
N GLY A 60 8.29 -1.10 0.97
CA GLY A 60 6.84 -1.23 1.04
C GLY A 60 6.10 -0.64 -0.18
N SER A 61 4.78 -0.84 -0.20
CA SER A 61 3.88 -0.36 -1.26
C SER A 61 3.92 1.16 -1.42
N GLN A 62 4.03 1.91 -0.33
CA GLN A 62 4.11 3.38 -0.37
C GLN A 62 5.27 3.86 -1.25
N TYR A 63 6.46 3.27 -1.12
CA TYR A 63 7.62 3.63 -1.94
C TYR A 63 7.37 3.43 -3.43
N ARG A 64 6.65 2.36 -3.80
CA ARG A 64 6.29 2.03 -5.19
C ARG A 64 5.27 3.01 -5.77
N VAL A 65 4.29 3.43 -4.96
CA VAL A 65 3.29 4.42 -5.37
C VAL A 65 3.92 5.81 -5.50
N GLU A 66 4.72 6.22 -4.52
CA GLU A 66 5.43 7.51 -4.55
C GLU A 66 6.40 7.60 -5.73
N SER A 67 7.13 6.52 -6.06
CA SER A 67 8.05 6.52 -7.21
C SER A 67 7.32 6.74 -8.54
N MET A 68 6.14 6.14 -8.72
CA MET A 68 5.29 6.35 -9.90
C MET A 68 4.69 7.77 -9.91
N LEU A 69 4.12 8.21 -8.78
CA LEU A 69 3.45 9.50 -8.65
C LEU A 69 4.41 10.66 -8.85
N LEU A 70 5.62 10.61 -8.29
CA LEU A 70 6.64 11.65 -8.43
C LEU A 70 7.11 11.80 -9.89
N ARG A 71 7.28 10.68 -10.60
CA ARG A 71 7.63 10.71 -12.04
C ARG A 71 6.54 11.39 -12.86
N LEU A 72 5.27 11.05 -12.61
CA LEU A 72 4.13 11.65 -13.29
C LEU A 72 3.99 13.15 -12.94
N ALA A 73 4.05 13.49 -11.66
CA ALA A 73 3.97 14.87 -11.17
C ALA A 73 5.04 15.76 -11.82
N LYS A 74 6.29 15.26 -11.90
CA LYS A 74 7.40 15.98 -12.54
C LYS A 74 7.11 16.31 -14.01
N THR A 75 6.50 15.39 -14.76
CA THR A 75 6.17 15.60 -16.19
C THR A 75 5.07 16.64 -16.40
N GLN A 76 4.26 16.88 -15.37
CA GLN A 76 3.13 17.82 -15.39
C GLN A 76 3.42 19.10 -14.59
N HIS A 77 4.68 19.32 -14.18
CA HIS A 77 5.11 20.48 -13.39
C HIS A 77 4.41 20.61 -12.02
N TYR A 78 4.00 19.49 -11.42
CA TYR A 78 3.48 19.45 -10.05
C TYR A 78 4.58 19.26 -9.01
N VAL A 79 4.32 19.76 -7.80
CA VAL A 79 5.12 19.53 -6.60
C VAL A 79 4.29 18.74 -5.60
N LEU A 80 4.86 17.67 -5.05
CA LEU A 80 4.20 16.83 -4.05
C LEU A 80 4.40 17.42 -2.64
N PRO A 81 3.34 17.49 -1.81
CA PRO A 81 3.48 17.89 -0.42
C PRO A 81 4.14 16.79 0.41
N SER A 82 4.97 17.19 1.39
CA SER A 82 5.65 16.30 2.33
C SER A 82 5.18 16.58 3.76
N PRO A 83 4.01 16.08 4.18
CA PRO A 83 3.47 16.35 5.51
C PRO A 83 4.32 15.70 6.62
N THR A 84 4.42 16.37 7.75
CA THR A 84 5.05 15.85 8.96
C THR A 84 4.17 14.82 9.65
N LYS A 85 4.76 13.97 10.49
CA LYS A 85 4.01 12.98 11.29
C LYS A 85 2.92 13.62 12.16
N SER A 86 3.17 14.82 12.70
CA SER A 86 2.19 15.57 13.49
C SER A 86 0.98 15.98 12.64
N GLN A 87 1.22 16.50 11.43
CA GLN A 87 0.15 16.89 10.50
C GLN A 87 -0.70 15.69 10.07
N VAL A 88 -0.06 14.55 9.79
CA VAL A 88 -0.77 13.31 9.46
C VAL A 88 -1.59 12.80 10.65
N ALA A 89 -1.07 12.91 11.87
CA ALA A 89 -1.81 12.51 13.08
C ALA A 89 -3.02 13.42 13.36
N SER A 90 -2.95 14.70 12.98
CA SER A 90 -4.05 15.65 13.12
C SER A 90 -5.12 15.59 12.03
N GLN A 91 -4.96 14.73 11.02
CA GLN A 91 -5.90 14.65 9.91
C GLN A 91 -7.27 14.09 10.38
N PRO A 92 -8.38 14.50 9.74
CA PRO A 92 -9.69 13.92 10.04
C PRO A 92 -9.67 12.39 9.88
N SER A 93 -10.38 11.70 10.77
CA SER A 93 -10.56 10.25 10.66
C SER A 93 -11.42 9.90 9.44
N LEU A 94 -11.25 8.69 8.92
CA LEU A 94 -12.05 8.20 7.80
C LEU A 94 -13.50 7.97 8.25
N GLU A 95 -14.44 8.64 7.60
CA GLU A 95 -15.88 8.55 7.93
C GLU A 95 -16.64 7.52 7.08
N ALA A 96 -16.07 7.11 5.94
CA ALA A 96 -16.70 6.16 5.03
C ALA A 96 -16.34 4.71 5.40
N LEU A 97 -17.36 3.88 5.58
CA LEU A 97 -17.22 2.45 5.86
C LEU A 97 -17.70 1.61 4.66
N PRO A 98 -17.07 0.45 4.39
CA PRO A 98 -17.55 -0.46 3.38
C PRO A 98 -18.90 -1.08 3.81
N LEU A 99 -19.77 -1.34 2.83
CA LEU A 99 -21.01 -2.06 3.07
C LEU A 99 -20.72 -3.57 3.12
N ILE A 100 -21.10 -4.21 4.22
CA ILE A 100 -21.10 -5.67 4.39
C ILE A 100 -22.54 -6.08 4.62
N LEU A 101 -23.07 -6.92 3.74
CA LEU A 101 -24.43 -7.46 3.88
C LEU A 101 -24.41 -8.63 4.85
N GLU A 102 -25.41 -8.69 5.74
CA GLU A 102 -25.56 -9.80 6.67
C GLU A 102 -25.90 -11.09 5.89
N PRO A 103 -25.11 -12.17 6.04
CA PRO A 103 -25.35 -13.40 5.32
C PRO A 103 -26.57 -14.15 5.89
N GLN A 104 -27.37 -14.74 5.01
CA GLN A 104 -28.40 -15.69 5.44
C GLN A 104 -27.80 -17.08 5.62
N GLY A 105 -27.57 -17.47 6.87
CA GLY A 105 -27.05 -18.78 7.25
C GLY A 105 -28.04 -19.91 6.99
N ARG A 106 -27.89 -20.60 5.85
CA ARG A 106 -28.66 -21.79 5.48
C ARG A 106 -27.90 -22.64 4.47
N LEU A 107 -28.34 -23.88 4.29
CA LEU A 107 -27.90 -24.73 3.18
C LEU A 107 -28.66 -24.36 1.91
N TYR A 108 -27.95 -23.98 0.86
CA TYR A 108 -28.53 -23.66 -0.45
C TYR A 108 -28.51 -24.91 -1.33
N THR A 109 -29.69 -25.45 -1.68
CA THR A 109 -29.84 -26.60 -2.58
C THR A 109 -29.97 -26.19 -4.05
N SER A 110 -30.38 -24.95 -4.31
CA SER A 110 -30.45 -24.35 -5.66
C SER A 110 -29.15 -23.62 -6.01
N PRO A 111 -28.78 -23.50 -7.30
CA PRO A 111 -27.59 -22.74 -7.71
C PRO A 111 -27.61 -21.29 -7.23
N VAL A 112 -26.46 -20.79 -6.78
CA VAL A 112 -26.26 -19.40 -6.33
C VAL A 112 -25.31 -18.70 -7.29
N VAL A 113 -25.78 -17.61 -7.92
CA VAL A 113 -24.94 -16.80 -8.81
C VAL A 113 -24.14 -15.82 -7.97
N VAL A 114 -22.82 -15.78 -8.21
CA VAL A 114 -21.90 -14.85 -7.55
C VAL A 114 -21.49 -13.79 -8.57
N LEU A 115 -21.75 -12.52 -8.25
CA LEU A 115 -21.38 -11.38 -9.06
C LEU A 115 -20.33 -10.55 -8.31
N ASP A 116 -19.30 -10.12 -9.02
CA ASP A 116 -18.23 -9.27 -8.46
C ASP A 116 -17.83 -8.19 -9.47
N PHE A 117 -17.34 -7.06 -8.98
CA PHE A 117 -16.81 -5.98 -9.81
C PHE A 117 -15.34 -6.24 -10.14
N ARG A 118 -14.98 -6.16 -11.43
CA ARG A 118 -13.57 -6.16 -11.83
C ARG A 118 -12.92 -4.85 -11.42
N SER A 119 -12.04 -4.89 -10.41
CA SER A 119 -11.22 -3.75 -9.97
C SER A 119 -12.05 -2.53 -9.50
N LEU A 120 -12.99 -2.76 -8.58
CA LEU A 120 -13.94 -1.74 -8.07
C LEU A 120 -13.31 -0.36 -7.80
N TYR A 121 -12.33 -0.26 -6.89
CA TYR A 121 -11.77 1.05 -6.50
C TYR A 121 -11.01 1.76 -7.62
N PRO A 122 -10.09 1.13 -8.37
CA PRO A 122 -9.48 1.76 -9.54
C PRO A 122 -10.50 2.29 -10.56
N SER A 123 -11.56 1.51 -10.84
CA SER A 123 -12.62 1.93 -11.76
C SER A 123 -13.37 3.16 -11.26
N ILE A 124 -13.70 3.23 -9.97
CA ILE A 124 -14.31 4.42 -9.36
C ILE A 124 -13.38 5.64 -9.47
N VAL A 125 -12.11 5.48 -9.12
CA VAL A 125 -11.11 6.57 -9.15
C VAL A 125 -11.00 7.18 -10.54
N ILE A 126 -10.95 6.35 -11.58
CA ILE A 126 -10.88 6.80 -12.98
C ILE A 126 -12.22 7.41 -13.42
N GLY A 127 -13.33 6.72 -13.18
CA GLY A 127 -14.65 7.13 -13.67
C GLY A 127 -15.15 8.45 -13.08
N TYR A 128 -14.77 8.77 -11.84
CA TYR A 128 -15.18 9.99 -11.14
C TYR A 128 -14.06 11.03 -11.01
N ASN A 129 -12.93 10.85 -11.70
CA ASN A 129 -11.79 11.77 -11.68
C ASN A 129 -11.30 12.11 -10.26
N TYR A 130 -11.17 11.08 -9.41
CA TYR A 130 -10.65 11.24 -8.04
C TYR A 130 -9.13 11.36 -8.08
N CYS A 131 -8.63 12.56 -7.82
CA CYS A 131 -7.20 12.84 -7.78
C CYS A 131 -6.90 13.94 -6.76
N TYR A 132 -5.67 13.98 -6.24
CA TYR A 132 -5.19 15.11 -5.45
C TYR A 132 -5.29 16.44 -6.22
N SER A 133 -5.08 16.42 -7.54
CA SER A 133 -5.13 17.61 -8.40
C SER A 133 -6.55 18.10 -8.71
N SER A 134 -7.58 17.30 -8.47
CA SER A 134 -8.99 17.65 -8.72
C SER A 134 -9.78 17.92 -7.42
N CYS A 135 -9.12 17.86 -6.26
CA CYS A 135 -9.76 18.07 -4.96
C CYS A 135 -9.96 19.56 -4.65
N LEU A 136 -11.22 20.01 -4.67
CA LEU A 136 -11.60 21.41 -4.37
C LEU A 136 -11.96 21.66 -2.88
N GLY A 137 -11.88 20.62 -2.05
CA GLY A 137 -12.27 20.68 -0.64
C GLY A 137 -13.78 20.56 -0.40
N PRO A 138 -14.21 20.67 0.87
CA PRO A 138 -15.62 20.48 1.24
C PRO A 138 -16.54 21.51 0.59
N LEU A 139 -17.70 21.06 0.09
CA LEU A 139 -18.69 21.94 -0.55
C LEU A 139 -19.14 23.10 0.37
N ARG A 140 -19.19 22.87 1.69
CA ARG A 140 -19.51 23.91 2.68
C ARG A 140 -18.51 25.08 2.65
N SER A 141 -17.23 24.79 2.38
CA SER A 141 -16.17 25.78 2.27
C SER A 141 -16.30 26.60 0.98
N LEU A 142 -16.81 25.99 -0.10
CA LEU A 142 -17.01 26.67 -1.39
C LEU A 142 -18.21 27.64 -1.38
N LYS A 143 -19.24 27.38 -0.55
CA LYS A 143 -20.39 28.30 -0.42
C LYS A 143 -20.02 29.68 0.13
N GLY A 144 -18.97 29.79 0.95
CA GLY A 144 -18.48 31.08 1.45
C GLY A 144 -17.83 31.96 0.37
N ILE A 145 -17.38 31.36 -0.74
CA ILE A 145 -16.84 32.08 -1.91
C ILE A 145 -17.99 32.65 -2.76
N ALA A 146 -19.15 32.00 -2.75
CA ALA A 146 -20.34 32.42 -3.51
C ALA A 146 -21.28 33.36 -2.73
N ASP A 147 -21.14 33.48 -1.40
CA ASP A 147 -21.93 34.39 -0.55
C ASP A 147 -21.04 35.48 0.08
N PRO A 148 -20.97 36.69 -0.52
CA PRO A 148 -20.17 37.80 0.03
C PRO A 148 -20.60 38.22 1.44
N GLY A 149 -21.81 37.89 1.90
CA GLY A 149 -22.31 38.18 3.25
C GLY A 149 -21.86 37.19 4.33
N SER A 150 -21.09 36.17 3.99
CA SER A 150 -20.60 35.16 4.95
C SER A 150 -19.36 35.63 5.73
N THR A 151 -18.51 36.45 5.12
CA THR A 151 -17.31 37.03 5.73
C THR A 151 -17.64 37.99 6.88
N GLU A 152 -18.71 38.77 6.70
CA GLU A 152 -19.17 39.78 7.66
C GLU A 152 -19.81 39.13 8.89
N ARG A 153 -20.61 38.09 8.68
CA ARG A 153 -21.20 37.28 9.76
C ARG A 153 -20.15 36.52 10.58
N ARG A 154 -19.03 36.13 9.96
CA ARG A 154 -17.91 35.47 10.65
C ARG A 154 -17.12 36.45 11.54
N ARG A 155 -16.95 37.70 11.09
CA ARG A 155 -16.35 38.78 11.89
C ARG A 155 -17.23 39.19 13.08
N GLN A 156 -18.55 39.26 12.90
CA GLN A 156 -19.49 39.56 13.99
C GLN A 156 -19.51 38.48 15.07
N ARG A 157 -19.46 37.18 14.68
CA ARG A 157 -19.39 36.08 15.65
C ARG A 157 -18.08 36.08 16.44
N GLN A 158 -16.95 36.35 15.79
CA GLN A 158 -15.65 36.46 16.47
C GLN A 158 -15.59 37.68 17.41
N GLY A 159 -16.22 38.80 17.06
CA GLY A 159 -16.34 39.97 17.94
C GLY A 159 -17.19 39.69 19.18
N GLN A 160 -18.32 39.00 19.03
CA GLN A 160 -19.19 38.61 20.15
C GLN A 160 -18.53 37.59 21.10
N GLU A 161 -17.71 36.67 20.57
CA GLU A 161 -16.94 35.71 21.37
C GLU A 161 -15.81 36.39 22.16
N GLN A 162 -15.19 37.44 21.62
CA GLN A 162 -14.17 38.24 22.33
C GLN A 162 -14.77 39.13 23.42
N GLU A 163 -15.94 39.74 23.18
CA GLU A 163 -16.65 40.53 24.20
C GLU A 163 -17.11 39.67 25.38
N GLN A 164 -17.53 38.42 25.14
CA GLN A 164 -17.89 37.48 26.22
C GLN A 164 -16.69 37.02 27.04
N GLN A 165 -15.49 36.91 26.45
CA GLN A 165 -14.27 36.57 27.18
C GLN A 165 -13.69 37.74 27.99
N GLN A 166 -14.03 38.99 27.66
CA GLN A 166 -13.64 40.17 28.45
C GLN A 166 -14.61 40.48 29.61
N GLN A 167 -15.77 39.82 29.66
CA GLN A 167 -16.77 39.96 30.72
C GLN A 167 -16.71 38.83 31.76
N GLN A 168 -15.72 37.93 31.67
CA GLN A 168 -15.34 36.96 32.71
C GLN A 168 -13.96 37.34 33.28
#